data_AF-A0A9D7NLP4-F1
#
_entry.id   AF-A0A9D7NLP4-F1
#
_cell.length_a   1.000
_cell.length_b   1.000
_cell.length_c   1.000
_cell.angle_alpha   90.00
_cell.angle_beta   90.00
_cell.angle_gamma   90.00
#
_symmetry.space_group_name_H-M   'P 1'
#
loop_
_entity.id
_entity.type
_entity.pdbx_description
1 polymer ?
#
loop_
_entity_poly.entity_id
_entity_poly.type
_entity_poly.pdbx_seq_one_letter_code
_entity_poly.pdbx_strand_id
1 'polypeptide(L)'
;MYAFMAGVPNRRGGPAKVSSFGNVHAEARNGHANFYVNMDPTPIKTTTGKRLPGFRGKERDIKAVMHRDGQMATIDFPLEFGRSPKVARGLVKLAAEYLCWAMGRDVAAKAIDGPVADFVRHGKGYRPIVLFGSDVTKYEHHFGHIGQHENDGWWCAFRLAHFHVFVDLTTNLGAFRQTAHGLYETMGPTGWTTLPLDAVSIKR
;
A
#
# COMPACT_ATOMS: atom_id res chain seq x y z
N MET A 1 1.22 -4.55 8.37
CA MET A 1 2.47 -4.73 9.12
C MET A 1 2.95 -3.40 9.70
N TYR A 2 3.18 -2.37 8.89
CA TYR A 2 3.64 -1.06 9.38
C TYR A 2 2.80 -0.47 10.52
N ALA A 3 1.47 -0.45 10.40
CA ALA A 3 0.57 0.00 11.47
C ALA A 3 0.77 -0.78 12.79
N PHE A 4 1.05 -2.09 12.71
CA PHE A 4 1.31 -2.92 13.87
C PHE A 4 2.65 -2.58 14.53
N MET A 5 3.70 -2.43 13.73
CA MET A 5 5.04 -2.04 14.20
C MET A 5 5.03 -0.64 14.84
N ALA A 6 4.16 0.25 14.35
CA ALA A 6 3.96 1.58 14.91
C ALA A 6 3.00 1.61 16.12
N GLY A 7 2.49 0.46 16.57
CA GLY A 7 1.59 0.38 17.73
C GLY A 7 0.20 0.98 17.49
N VAL A 8 -0.22 1.16 16.23
CA VAL A 8 -1.51 1.76 15.90
C VAL A 8 -2.65 0.82 16.35
N PRO A 9 -3.61 1.31 17.17
CA PRO A 9 -4.74 0.52 17.61
C PRO A 9 -5.54 -0.03 16.43
N ASN A 10 -6.16 -1.20 16.63
CA ASN A 10 -7.05 -1.73 15.60
C ASN A 10 -8.32 -0.88 15.47
N ARG A 11 -9.12 -1.10 14.41
CA ARG A 11 -10.35 -0.33 14.13
C ARG A 11 -11.37 -0.29 15.28
N ARG A 12 -11.31 -1.22 16.23
CA ARG A 12 -12.18 -1.26 17.42
C ARG A 12 -11.52 -0.64 18.67
N GLY A 13 -10.41 0.08 18.51
CA GLY A 13 -9.66 0.70 19.62
C GLY A 13 -8.82 -0.28 20.45
N GLY A 14 -8.86 -1.59 20.15
CA GLY A 14 -8.05 -2.58 20.85
C GLY A 14 -6.59 -2.60 20.39
N PRO A 15 -5.75 -3.46 21.00
CA PRO A 15 -4.33 -3.56 20.66
C PRO A 15 -4.07 -3.78 19.18
N ALA A 16 -2.93 -3.26 18.73
CA ALA A 16 -2.44 -3.46 17.38
C ALA A 16 -2.34 -4.97 17.07
N LYS A 17 -2.81 -5.37 15.88
CA LYS A 17 -2.77 -6.77 15.45
C LYS A 17 -2.61 -6.90 13.94
N VAL A 18 -2.01 -8.01 13.53
CA VAL A 18 -1.95 -8.44 12.14
C VAL A 18 -2.74 -9.73 11.99
N SER A 19 -3.72 -9.71 11.10
CA SER A 19 -4.53 -10.88 10.71
C SER A 19 -4.87 -10.90 9.22
N SER A 20 -4.27 -10.00 8.45
CA SER A 20 -4.50 -9.85 7.01
C SER A 20 -3.77 -10.94 6.20
N PHE A 21 -2.74 -11.57 6.75
CA PHE A 21 -1.98 -12.63 6.10
C PHE A 21 -2.54 -14.01 6.47
N GLY A 22 -2.37 -14.97 5.57
CA GLY A 22 -2.96 -16.31 5.69
C GLY A 22 -2.35 -17.11 6.83
N ASN A 23 -1.02 -17.20 6.85
CA ASN A 23 -0.25 -18.02 7.79
C ASN A 23 0.49 -17.21 8.86
N VAL A 24 0.21 -15.90 8.98
CA VAL A 24 0.87 -15.00 9.94
C VAL A 24 -0.15 -14.34 10.84
N HIS A 25 0.16 -14.31 12.13
CA HIS A 25 -0.51 -13.49 13.11
C HIS A 25 0.53 -12.70 13.91
N ALA A 26 0.24 -11.42 14.14
CA ALA A 26 0.99 -10.65 15.11
C ALA A 26 0.02 -9.96 16.08
N GLU A 27 0.42 -9.84 17.34
CA GLU A 27 -0.31 -9.12 18.37
C GLU A 27 0.64 -8.50 19.39
N ALA A 28 0.23 -7.36 19.96
CA ALA A 28 0.94 -6.72 21.05
C ALA A 28 0.48 -7.37 22.36
N ARG A 29 1.41 -7.96 23.11
CA ARG A 29 1.13 -8.60 24.41
C ARG A 29 2.20 -8.18 25.40
N ASN A 30 1.77 -7.71 26.58
CA ASN A 30 2.66 -7.23 27.65
C ASN A 30 3.65 -6.15 27.17
N GLY A 31 3.22 -5.28 26.26
CA GLY A 31 4.09 -4.25 25.66
C GLY A 31 5.05 -4.76 24.56
N HIS A 32 5.07 -6.06 24.27
CA HIS A 32 5.95 -6.65 23.26
C HIS A 32 5.18 -7.08 22.01
N ALA A 33 5.78 -6.84 20.84
CA ALA A 33 5.30 -7.36 19.57
C ALA A 33 5.59 -8.87 19.48
N ASN A 34 4.55 -9.69 19.41
CA ASN A 34 4.67 -11.12 19.25
C ASN A 34 4.28 -11.51 17.83
N PHE A 35 5.14 -12.26 17.14
CA PHE A 35 4.92 -12.76 15.79
C PHE A 35 4.77 -14.26 15.80
N TYR A 36 3.74 -14.74 15.12
CA TYR A 36 3.46 -16.14 14.91
C TYR A 36 3.39 -16.37 13.41
N VAL A 37 4.29 -17.19 12.89
CA VAL A 37 4.37 -17.55 11.48
C VAL A 37 4.29 -19.07 11.38
N ASN A 38 3.31 -19.57 10.63
CA ASN A 38 3.18 -21.00 10.37
C ASN A 38 3.74 -21.33 8.98
N MET A 39 4.89 -22.00 8.95
CA MET A 39 5.50 -22.50 7.71
C MET A 39 5.16 -23.97 7.43
N ASP A 40 4.47 -24.65 8.35
CA ASP A 40 4.01 -26.02 8.18
C ASP A 40 2.79 -26.06 7.24
N PRO A 41 2.62 -27.09 6.40
CA PRO A 41 1.40 -27.25 5.57
C PRO A 41 0.13 -27.45 6.41
N THR A 42 0.26 -27.91 7.66
CA THR A 42 -0.83 -28.16 8.59
C THR A 42 -1.15 -26.95 9.46
N PRO A 43 -2.42 -26.71 9.83
CA PRO A 43 -2.76 -25.63 10.75
C PRO A 43 -2.24 -25.87 12.16
N ILE A 44 -1.61 -24.86 12.76
CA ILE A 44 -1.16 -24.90 14.16
C ILE A 44 -2.04 -24.05 15.07
N LYS A 45 -1.94 -24.26 16.38
CA LYS A 45 -2.52 -23.38 17.40
C LYS A 45 -1.38 -22.59 18.06
N THR A 46 -1.48 -21.26 18.06
CA THR A 46 -0.49 -20.39 18.73
C THR A 46 -0.56 -20.58 20.25
N THR A 47 0.45 -20.07 20.96
CA THR A 47 0.46 -20.03 22.44
C THR A 47 -0.67 -19.16 23.02
N THR A 48 -1.31 -18.33 22.18
CA THR A 48 -2.50 -17.53 22.53
C THR A 48 -3.81 -18.21 22.16
N GLY A 49 -3.74 -19.46 21.69
CA GLY A 49 -4.90 -20.27 21.36
C GLY A 49 -5.49 -20.00 19.98
N LYS A 50 -4.92 -19.06 19.21
CA LYS A 50 -5.39 -18.74 17.87
C LYS A 50 -4.96 -19.83 16.88
N ARG A 51 -5.88 -20.26 16.03
CA ARG A 51 -5.56 -21.18 14.93
C ARG A 51 -4.93 -20.41 13.77
N LEU A 52 -3.72 -20.82 13.36
CA LEU A 52 -3.05 -20.33 12.17
C LEU A 52 -3.13 -21.36 11.05
N PRO A 53 -3.67 -21.00 9.88
CA PRO A 53 -3.56 -21.82 8.67
C PRO A 53 -2.11 -22.20 8.37
N GLY A 54 -1.91 -23.38 7.78
CA GLY A 54 -0.62 -23.80 7.25
C GLY A 54 -0.23 -23.03 5.98
N PHE A 55 1.06 -22.95 5.71
CA PHE A 55 1.59 -22.39 4.48
C PHE A 55 1.23 -23.29 3.29
N ARG A 56 0.49 -22.75 2.31
CA ARG A 56 0.03 -23.48 1.12
C ARG A 56 0.37 -22.75 -0.19
N GLY A 57 1.25 -21.76 -0.13
CA GLY A 57 1.60 -20.91 -1.27
C GLY A 57 0.42 -20.10 -1.82
N LYS A 58 -0.60 -19.80 -1.00
CA LYS A 58 -1.71 -18.93 -1.41
C LYS A 58 -1.25 -17.48 -1.49
N GLU A 59 -1.99 -16.64 -2.22
CA GLU A 59 -1.69 -15.21 -2.41
C GLU A 59 -1.44 -14.45 -1.10
N ARG A 60 -2.14 -14.83 -0.02
CA ARG A 60 -2.04 -14.19 1.30
C ARG A 60 -0.98 -14.82 2.21
N ASP A 61 -0.37 -15.92 1.79
CA ASP A 61 0.63 -16.62 2.59
C ASP A 61 1.98 -15.91 2.43
N ILE A 62 2.69 -15.77 3.54
CA ILE A 62 4.03 -15.19 3.60
C ILE A 62 5.01 -16.36 3.74
N LYS A 63 5.98 -16.42 2.82
CA LYS A 63 7.12 -17.33 2.95
C LYS A 63 8.18 -16.69 3.84
N ALA A 64 8.32 -17.18 5.05
CA ALA A 64 9.39 -16.76 5.96
C ALA A 64 10.59 -17.71 5.86
N VAL A 65 11.79 -17.15 5.98
CA VAL A 65 13.06 -17.87 6.08
C VAL A 65 13.67 -17.53 7.42
N MET A 66 14.08 -18.56 8.16
CA MET A 66 14.76 -18.38 9.45
C MET A 66 16.25 -18.61 9.24
N HIS A 67 17.05 -17.62 9.61
CA HIS A 67 18.49 -17.69 9.70
C HIS A 67 18.87 -17.72 11.18
N ARG A 68 19.79 -18.62 11.57
CA ARG A 68 20.29 -18.68 12.94
C ARG A 68 21.80 -18.49 12.92
N ASP A 69 22.28 -17.50 13.66
CA ASP A 69 23.68 -17.23 13.89
C ASP A 69 23.96 -17.24 15.41
N GLY A 70 24.57 -18.33 15.88
CA GLY A 70 24.78 -18.61 17.30
C GLY A 70 23.48 -18.59 18.11
N GLN A 71 23.32 -17.57 18.96
CA GLN A 71 22.13 -17.35 19.79
C GLN A 71 21.10 -16.41 19.14
N MET A 72 21.42 -15.77 18.01
CA MET A 72 20.51 -14.89 17.30
C MET A 72 19.76 -15.66 16.23
N ALA A 73 18.45 -15.46 16.16
CA ALA A 73 17.63 -15.94 15.05
C ALA A 73 16.98 -14.75 14.34
N THR A 74 17.20 -14.67 13.04
CA THR A 74 16.58 -13.68 12.15
C THR A 74 15.52 -14.37 11.32
N ILE A 75 14.34 -13.76 11.21
CA ILE A 75 13.25 -14.24 10.36
C ILE A 75 13.02 -13.20 9.28
N ASP A 76 13.38 -13.56 8.04
CA ASP A 76 13.19 -12.73 6.87
C ASP A 76 11.93 -13.16 6.13
N PHE A 77 11.11 -12.19 5.73
CA PHE A 77 9.96 -12.47 4.90
C PHE A 77 9.63 -11.30 3.97
N PRO A 78 9.35 -11.56 2.68
CA PRO A 78 8.94 -10.52 1.76
C PRO A 78 7.50 -10.11 2.03
N LEU A 79 7.24 -8.81 2.00
CA LEU A 79 5.89 -8.24 1.98
C LEU A 79 5.69 -7.51 0.66
N GLU A 80 4.89 -8.10 -0.23
CA GLU A 80 4.48 -7.44 -1.47
C GLU A 80 3.39 -6.40 -1.18
N PHE A 81 3.66 -5.15 -1.51
CA PHE A 81 2.65 -4.08 -1.47
C PHE A 81 1.96 -3.96 -2.84
N GLY A 82 0.64 -3.81 -2.83
CA GLY A 82 -0.11 -3.47 -4.03
C GLY A 82 -0.39 -4.61 -5.03
N ARG A 83 -0.16 -5.87 -4.64
CA ARG A 83 -0.54 -7.06 -5.45
C ARG A 83 -2.03 -7.11 -5.78
N SER A 84 -2.88 -6.65 -4.86
CA SER A 84 -4.33 -6.61 -5.08
C SER A 84 -4.75 -5.33 -5.81
N PRO A 85 -5.54 -5.42 -6.89
CA PRO A 85 -6.13 -4.25 -7.55
C PRO A 85 -6.97 -3.36 -6.61
N LYS A 86 -7.44 -3.93 -5.49
CA LYS A 86 -8.17 -3.20 -4.46
C LYS A 86 -7.31 -2.14 -3.75
N VAL A 87 -5.99 -2.35 -3.69
CA VAL A 87 -5.05 -1.36 -3.11
C VAL A 87 -5.05 -0.11 -3.97
N ALA A 88 -4.81 -0.25 -5.28
CA ALA A 88 -4.82 0.88 -6.19
C ALA A 88 -6.16 1.63 -6.17
N ARG A 89 -7.29 0.91 -6.23
CA ARG A 89 -8.62 1.52 -6.08
C ARG A 89 -8.81 2.25 -4.76
N GLY A 90 -8.29 1.72 -3.66
CA GLY A 90 -8.34 2.37 -2.35
C GLY A 90 -7.55 3.67 -2.32
N LEU A 91 -6.37 3.70 -2.94
CA LEU A 91 -5.54 4.90 -3.06
C LEU A 91 -6.20 5.97 -3.94
N VAL A 92 -6.85 5.59 -5.04
CA VAL A 92 -7.62 6.54 -5.88
C VAL A 92 -8.81 7.13 -5.12
N LYS A 93 -9.52 6.32 -4.32
CA LYS A 93 -10.58 6.82 -3.43
C LYS A 93 -10.05 7.82 -2.41
N LEU A 94 -8.91 7.52 -1.80
CA LEU A 94 -8.30 8.42 -0.84
C LEU A 94 -7.88 9.75 -1.47
N ALA A 95 -7.33 9.72 -2.69
CA ALA A 95 -7.01 10.92 -3.46
C ALA A 95 -8.28 11.77 -3.73
N ALA A 96 -9.38 11.12 -4.13
CA ALA A 96 -10.65 11.79 -4.34
C ALA A 96 -11.23 12.43 -3.06
N GLU A 97 -11.17 11.73 -1.93
CA GLU A 97 -11.58 12.27 -0.63
C GLU A 97 -10.70 13.45 -0.22
N TYR A 98 -9.39 13.36 -0.44
CA TYR A 98 -8.46 14.45 -0.18
C TYR A 98 -8.76 15.67 -1.05
N LEU A 99 -8.98 15.47 -2.35
CA LEU A 99 -9.38 16.55 -3.26
C LEU A 99 -10.71 17.19 -2.84
N CYS A 100 -11.69 16.38 -2.41
CA CYS A 100 -12.97 16.88 -1.90
C CYS A 100 -12.80 17.72 -0.64
N TRP A 101 -11.93 17.29 0.28
CA TRP A 101 -11.62 18.02 1.50
C TRP A 101 -10.94 19.37 1.20
N ALA A 102 -10.00 19.40 0.26
CA ALA A 102 -9.20 20.59 -0.03
C ALA A 102 -9.89 21.60 -0.98
N MET A 103 -10.55 21.10 -2.04
CA MET A 103 -11.10 21.92 -3.13
C MET A 103 -12.62 21.98 -3.14
N GLY A 104 -13.28 21.24 -2.25
CA GLY A 104 -14.73 21.14 -2.16
C GLY A 104 -15.34 20.05 -3.04
N ARG A 105 -16.61 19.76 -2.75
CA ARG A 105 -17.37 18.66 -3.35
C ARG A 105 -17.49 18.75 -4.86
N ASP A 106 -17.76 19.93 -5.40
CA ASP A 106 -18.07 20.08 -6.83
C ASP A 106 -16.85 19.85 -7.71
N VAL A 107 -15.68 20.33 -7.26
CA VAL A 107 -14.39 20.08 -7.94
C VAL A 107 -14.08 18.59 -7.92
N ALA A 108 -14.18 17.96 -6.76
CA ALA A 108 -13.89 16.53 -6.63
C ALA A 108 -14.87 15.66 -7.42
N ALA A 109 -16.17 15.99 -7.42
CA ALA A 109 -17.18 15.28 -8.19
C ALA A 109 -16.89 15.27 -9.70
N LYS A 110 -16.43 16.42 -10.24
CA LYS A 110 -16.00 16.51 -11.64
C LYS A 110 -14.73 15.70 -11.90
N ALA A 111 -13.74 15.79 -11.01
CA ALA A 111 -12.47 15.07 -11.14
C ALA A 111 -12.63 13.55 -11.09
N ILE A 112 -13.63 13.05 -10.37
CA ILE A 112 -13.89 11.61 -10.24
C ILE A 112 -14.94 11.09 -11.20
N ASP A 113 -15.33 11.84 -12.22
CA ASP A 113 -16.31 11.38 -13.20
C ASP A 113 -15.69 10.43 -14.25
N GLY A 114 -16.55 9.78 -15.03
CA GLY A 114 -16.15 8.96 -16.18
C GLY A 114 -15.16 7.84 -15.82
N PRO A 115 -13.99 7.74 -16.48
CA PRO A 115 -13.07 6.62 -16.27
C PRO A 115 -12.50 6.52 -14.84
N VAL A 116 -12.45 7.63 -14.08
CA VAL A 116 -12.04 7.59 -12.67
C VAL A 116 -13.13 6.92 -11.83
N ALA A 117 -14.39 7.32 -12.00
CA ALA A 117 -15.54 6.69 -11.33
C ALA A 117 -15.60 5.19 -11.63
N ASP A 118 -15.42 4.80 -12.89
CA ASP A 118 -15.49 3.40 -13.31
C ASP A 118 -14.40 2.55 -12.67
N PHE A 119 -13.17 3.06 -12.58
CA PHE A 119 -12.11 2.40 -11.86
C PHE A 119 -12.41 2.28 -10.36
N VAL A 120 -12.85 3.37 -9.74
CA VAL A 120 -13.13 3.42 -8.30
C VAL A 120 -14.28 2.51 -7.90
N ARG A 121 -15.40 2.54 -8.64
CA ARG A 121 -16.64 1.81 -8.32
C ARG A 121 -16.58 0.36 -8.78
N HIS A 122 -16.18 0.15 -10.03
CA HIS A 122 -16.28 -1.15 -10.70
C HIS A 122 -14.93 -1.84 -10.87
N GLY A 123 -13.81 -1.13 -10.67
CA GLY A 123 -12.49 -1.65 -11.02
C GLY A 123 -12.27 -1.78 -12.52
N LYS A 124 -13.04 -1.05 -13.32
CA LYS A 124 -12.94 -1.04 -14.79
C LYS A 124 -11.87 -0.03 -15.23
N GLY A 125 -11.07 -0.42 -16.22
CA GLY A 125 -10.01 0.42 -16.75
C GLY A 125 -8.70 0.31 -15.97
N TYR A 126 -7.77 1.20 -16.33
CA TYR A 126 -6.38 1.16 -15.88
C TYR A 126 -6.00 2.50 -15.29
N ARG A 127 -5.56 2.52 -14.02
CA ARG A 127 -5.16 3.72 -13.29
C ARG A 127 -3.90 3.44 -12.48
N PRO A 128 -2.72 3.64 -13.07
CA PRO A 128 -1.47 3.39 -12.40
C PRO A 128 -1.19 4.46 -11.35
N ILE A 129 -0.51 4.05 -10.29
CA ILE A 129 -0.15 4.91 -9.16
C ILE A 129 1.35 4.87 -9.03
N VAL A 130 1.97 6.02 -8.81
CA VAL A 130 3.40 6.08 -8.52
C VAL A 130 3.61 5.96 -7.03
N LEU A 131 4.57 5.11 -6.65
CA LEU A 131 5.03 4.95 -5.27
C LEU A 131 6.52 5.21 -5.20
N PHE A 132 6.97 5.91 -4.16
CA PHE A 132 8.38 6.05 -3.87
C PHE A 132 8.61 6.09 -2.35
N GLY A 133 9.82 5.72 -1.94
CA GLY A 133 10.21 5.67 -0.54
C GLY A 133 10.17 7.06 0.10
N SER A 134 9.83 7.12 1.39
CA SER A 134 10.01 8.31 2.21
C SER A 134 11.26 8.14 3.06
N ASP A 135 12.10 9.18 3.15
CA ASP A 135 13.24 9.21 4.07
C ASP A 135 12.80 9.33 5.54
N VAL A 136 11.50 9.56 5.77
CA VAL A 136 10.93 9.67 7.10
C VAL A 136 10.66 8.27 7.69
N THR A 137 11.36 7.97 8.78
CA THR A 137 11.25 6.71 9.51
C THR A 137 10.03 6.63 10.41
N LYS A 138 9.37 7.76 10.70
CA LYS A 138 8.17 7.80 11.54
C LYS A 138 6.95 7.33 10.77
N TYR A 139 6.13 6.48 11.41
CA TYR A 139 4.83 6.08 10.87
C TYR A 139 3.83 7.24 11.00
N GLU A 140 3.52 7.89 9.89
CA GLU A 140 2.54 8.97 9.86
C GLU A 140 1.90 9.07 8.47
N HIS A 141 0.71 9.67 8.45
CA HIS A 141 -0.01 10.00 7.23
C HIS A 141 0.05 11.51 7.04
N HIS A 142 0.38 11.96 5.84
CA HIS A 142 0.39 13.39 5.52
C HIS A 142 -0.25 13.61 4.16
N PHE A 143 -1.30 14.41 4.15
CA PHE A 143 -1.89 14.87 2.90
C PHE A 143 -1.03 16.01 2.36
N GLY A 144 -0.39 15.77 1.22
CA GLY A 144 0.68 16.61 0.70
C GLY A 144 0.17 17.69 -0.25
N HIS A 145 0.31 17.43 -1.55
CA HIS A 145 0.06 18.39 -2.60
C HIS A 145 -1.09 17.96 -3.48
N ILE A 146 -1.82 18.95 -3.97
CA ILE A 146 -2.81 18.80 -5.03
C ILE A 146 -2.37 19.74 -6.13
N GLY A 147 -2.45 19.27 -7.37
CA GLY A 147 -2.23 20.12 -8.52
C GLY A 147 -3.21 19.80 -9.63
N GLN A 148 -3.34 20.77 -10.52
CA GLN A 148 -4.11 20.62 -11.74
C GLN A 148 -3.14 20.29 -12.87
N HIS A 149 -3.51 19.33 -13.72
CA HIS A 149 -2.78 19.05 -14.95
C HIS A 149 -3.48 19.77 -16.10
N GLU A 150 -2.92 20.93 -16.45
CA GLU A 150 -3.48 21.83 -17.46
C GLU A 150 -4.98 22.07 -17.20
N ASN A 151 -5.83 21.77 -18.18
CA ASN A 151 -7.29 21.84 -18.08
C ASN A 151 -7.95 20.44 -18.05
N ASP A 152 -7.17 19.34 -17.97
CA ASP A 152 -7.69 17.97 -18.14
C ASP A 152 -8.07 17.29 -16.82
N GLY A 153 -7.56 17.78 -15.68
CA GLY A 153 -7.97 17.25 -14.39
C GLY A 153 -7.00 17.53 -13.26
N TRP A 154 -7.08 16.70 -12.22
CA TRP A 154 -6.34 16.88 -10.98
C TRP A 154 -5.41 15.71 -10.73
N TRP A 155 -4.40 15.93 -9.91
CA TRP A 155 -3.58 14.90 -9.31
C TRP A 155 -3.40 15.19 -7.82
N CYS A 156 -3.09 14.15 -7.06
CA CYS A 156 -2.86 14.25 -5.63
C CYS A 156 -1.58 13.50 -5.26
N ALA A 157 -0.77 14.11 -4.40
CA ALA A 157 0.39 13.48 -3.78
C ALA A 157 0.24 13.50 -2.26
N PHE A 158 0.40 12.36 -1.62
CA PHE A 158 0.31 12.25 -0.16
C PHE A 158 1.19 11.11 0.34
N ARG A 159 1.54 11.16 1.62
CA ARG A 159 2.33 10.11 2.28
C ARG A 159 1.41 9.20 3.07
N LEU A 160 1.57 7.90 2.87
CA LEU A 160 0.97 6.86 3.69
C LEU A 160 2.04 6.02 4.37
N ALA A 161 2.16 6.16 5.69
CA ALA A 161 3.21 5.53 6.46
C ALA A 161 4.60 5.92 5.91
N HIS A 162 5.32 4.97 5.32
CA HIS A 162 6.68 5.17 4.81
C HIS A 162 6.75 5.40 3.30
N PHE A 163 5.61 5.55 2.62
CA PHE A 163 5.56 5.69 1.17
C PHE A 163 4.91 7.00 0.78
N HIS A 164 5.50 7.67 -0.19
CA HIS A 164 4.82 8.70 -0.96
C HIS A 164 4.00 8.04 -2.07
N VAL A 165 2.80 8.55 -2.26
CA VAL A 165 1.83 8.08 -3.24
C VAL A 165 1.48 9.26 -4.11
N PHE A 166 1.60 9.09 -5.42
CA PHE A 166 1.09 10.03 -6.40
C PHE A 166 -0.02 9.36 -7.21
N VAL A 167 -1.17 10.01 -7.24
CA VAL A 167 -2.40 9.54 -7.89
C VAL A 167 -2.84 10.56 -8.93
N ASP A 168 -3.00 10.08 -10.15
CA ASP A 168 -3.55 10.86 -11.26
C ASP A 168 -5.08 10.67 -11.35
N LEU A 169 -5.82 11.77 -11.28
CA LEU A 169 -7.28 11.82 -11.44
C LEU A 169 -7.69 12.44 -12.79
N THR A 170 -6.76 12.71 -13.70
CA THR A 170 -7.07 13.14 -15.08
C THR A 170 -7.77 12.04 -15.86
N THR A 171 -8.44 12.38 -16.96
CA THR A 171 -9.13 11.35 -17.77
C THR A 171 -8.14 10.51 -18.58
N ASN A 172 -7.03 11.11 -19.01
CA ASN A 172 -6.09 10.53 -19.99
C ASN A 172 -4.76 9.99 -19.41
N LEU A 173 -4.56 10.09 -18.09
CA LEU A 173 -3.31 9.76 -17.39
C LEU A 173 -2.12 10.67 -17.74
N GLY A 174 -2.38 11.93 -18.10
CA GLY A 174 -1.35 12.88 -18.51
C GLY A 174 -0.39 13.22 -17.38
N ALA A 175 -0.92 13.47 -16.18
CA ALA A 175 -0.11 13.80 -15.01
C ALA A 175 0.78 12.61 -14.61
N PHE A 176 0.26 11.39 -14.66
CA PHE A 176 1.01 10.16 -14.41
C PHE A 176 2.18 10.02 -15.38
N ARG A 177 1.95 10.18 -16.69
CA ARG A 177 3.02 10.05 -17.69
C ARG A 177 4.11 11.08 -17.48
N GLN A 178 3.73 12.34 -17.24
CA GLN A 178 4.67 13.42 -16.98
C GLN A 178 5.50 13.14 -15.71
N THR A 179 4.86 12.74 -14.62
CA THR A 179 5.55 12.42 -13.37
C THR A 179 6.45 11.20 -13.49
N ALA A 180 5.97 10.10 -14.11
CA ALA A 180 6.76 8.90 -14.31
C ALA A 180 7.99 9.16 -15.20
N HIS A 181 7.84 9.97 -16.24
CA HIS A 181 8.95 10.40 -17.10
C HIS A 181 9.97 11.21 -16.30
N GLY A 182 9.54 12.24 -15.58
CA GLY A 182 10.45 13.08 -14.77
C GLY A 182 11.19 12.29 -13.68
N LEU A 183 10.52 11.32 -13.05
CA LEU A 183 11.14 10.41 -12.09
C LEU A 183 12.17 9.51 -12.76
N TYR A 184 11.88 8.98 -13.94
CA TYR A 184 12.83 8.18 -14.70
C TYR A 184 14.07 9.00 -15.10
N GLU A 185 13.90 10.24 -15.55
CA GLU A 185 15.01 11.11 -15.92
C GLU A 185 15.88 11.50 -14.71
N THR A 186 15.25 11.70 -13.55
CA THR A 186 15.94 12.19 -12.35
C THR A 186 16.58 11.07 -11.53
N MET A 187 15.89 9.94 -11.38
CA MET A 187 16.27 8.83 -10.48
C MET A 187 16.61 7.54 -11.23
N GLY A 188 16.37 7.47 -12.53
CA GLY A 188 16.53 6.25 -13.31
C GLY A 188 15.45 5.19 -12.99
N PRO A 189 15.76 3.90 -13.17
CA PRO A 189 14.80 2.81 -12.98
C PRO A 189 14.62 2.37 -11.51
N THR A 190 15.29 3.02 -10.55
CA THR A 190 15.28 2.63 -9.13
C THR A 190 14.79 3.78 -8.24
N GLY A 191 14.46 3.47 -6.97
CA GLY A 191 14.00 4.45 -5.98
C GLY A 191 12.51 4.78 -6.04
N TRP A 192 11.82 4.37 -7.11
CA TRP A 192 10.37 4.48 -7.26
C TRP A 192 9.82 3.24 -7.98
N THR A 193 8.50 3.08 -7.93
CA THR A 193 7.79 1.99 -8.60
C THR A 193 6.35 2.41 -8.90
N THR A 194 5.57 1.51 -9.49
CA THR A 194 4.16 1.75 -9.81
C THR A 194 3.25 0.65 -9.30
N LEU A 195 1.96 0.97 -9.12
CA LEU A 195 0.91 0.00 -8.92
C LEU A 195 -0.10 0.08 -10.07
N PRO A 196 -0.29 -0.99 -10.86
CA PRO A 196 0.48 -2.24 -10.84
C PRO A 196 1.93 -2.04 -11.31
N LEU A 197 2.82 -2.98 -10.97
CA LEU A 197 4.29 -2.86 -11.17
C LEU A 197 4.72 -2.76 -12.64
N ASP A 198 3.84 -3.16 -13.56
CA ASP A 198 4.05 -3.14 -15.00
C ASP A 198 3.59 -1.84 -15.68
N ALA A 199 3.17 -0.82 -14.91
CA ALA A 199 2.64 0.42 -15.48
C ALA A 199 3.63 1.22 -16.32
N VAL A 200 4.90 1.07 -15.99
CA VAL A 200 6.00 1.63 -16.75
C VAL A 200 6.75 0.45 -17.36
N SER A 201 6.04 -0.37 -18.13
CA SER A 201 6.72 -1.31 -19.02
C SER A 201 7.45 -0.49 -20.08
N ILE A 202 8.67 -0.08 -19.75
CA ILE A 202 9.68 0.23 -20.75
C ILE A 202 9.77 -1.06 -21.57
N LYS A 203 9.34 -1.03 -22.84
CA LYS A 203 9.71 -2.11 -23.76
C LYS A 203 11.24 -2.20 -23.70
N ARG A 204 11.75 -3.22 -23.00
CA ARG A 204 13.15 -3.62 -23.08
C ARG A 204 13.41 -4.21 -24.46
#